data_AF-A0A7C4RLC5-F1
#
_entry.id   AF-A0A7C4RLC5-F1
#
_cell.length_a   1.000
_cell.length_b   1.000
_cell.length_c   1.000
_cell.angle_alpha   90.00
_cell.angle_beta   90.00
_cell.angle_gamma   90.00
#
_symmetry.space_group_name_H-M   'P 1'
#
loop_
_entity.id
_entity.type
_entity.pdbx_description
1 polymer ?
#
loop_
_entity_poly.entity_id
_entity_poly.type
_entity_poly.pdbx_seq_one_letter_code
_entity_poly.pdbx_strand_id
1 'polypeptide(L)'
;YGQIKLTEKGLHVAKNVEERRKIFMNFLNLLNVPSRIAEKDAHVLEHSLHEITVKNLVEFLNFLRENVEGTTLIEKWFKRLSK
;
A
#
# COMPACT_ATOMS: atom_id res chain seq x y z
N TYR A 1 -18.65 7.95 -29.31
CA TYR A 1 -17.87 7.54 -28.13
C TYR A 1 -17.77 6.02 -28.10
N GLY A 2 -16.57 5.46 -28.23
CA GLY A 2 -16.35 4.02 -28.19
C GLY A 2 -16.10 3.56 -26.76
N GLN A 3 -16.86 2.57 -26.28
CA GLN A 3 -16.56 1.93 -25.00
C GLN A 3 -15.32 1.06 -25.15
N ILE A 4 -14.25 1.41 -24.44
CA ILE A 4 -13.08 0.55 -24.30
C ILE A 4 -13.39 -0.45 -23.20
N LYS A 5 -13.49 -1.73 -23.54
CA LYS A 5 -13.71 -2.82 -22.58
C LYS A 5 -12.43 -3.64 -22.47
N LEU A 6 -11.94 -3.81 -21.24
CA LEU A 6 -10.77 -4.66 -20.98
C LEU A 6 -11.11 -6.12 -21.30
N THR A 7 -10.16 -6.83 -21.92
CA THR A 7 -10.21 -8.30 -21.99
C THR A 7 -10.05 -8.89 -20.58
N GLU A 8 -10.38 -10.16 -20.38
CA GLU A 8 -10.20 -10.82 -19.07
C GLU A 8 -8.75 -10.72 -18.56
N LYS A 9 -7.78 -10.89 -19.46
CA LYS A 9 -6.35 -10.66 -19.16
C LYS A 9 -6.09 -9.21 -18.74
N GLY A 10 -6.67 -8.24 -19.45
CA GLY A 10 -6.55 -6.82 -19.10
C GLY A 10 -7.17 -6.50 -17.74
N LEU A 11 -8.29 -7.13 -17.39
CA LEU A 11 -8.94 -6.98 -16.09
C LEU A 11 -8.09 -7.55 -14.96
N HIS A 12 -7.45 -8.72 -15.17
CA HIS A 12 -6.55 -9.31 -14.18
C HIS A 12 -5.35 -8.41 -13.89
N VAL A 13 -4.71 -7.86 -14.93
CA VAL A 13 -3.62 -6.90 -14.77
C VAL A 13 -4.08 -5.65 -14.02
N ALA A 14 -5.24 -5.09 -14.38
CA ALA A 14 -5.78 -3.91 -13.72
C ALA A 14 -6.06 -4.15 -12.22
N LYS A 15 -6.60 -5.32 -11.86
CA LYS A 15 -6.82 -5.71 -10.46
C LYS A 15 -5.50 -5.79 -9.69
N ASN A 16 -4.47 -6.42 -10.25
CA ASN A 16 -3.17 -6.54 -9.59
C ASN A 16 -2.53 -5.16 -9.34
N VAL A 17 -2.68 -4.22 -10.27
CA VAL A 17 -2.21 -2.83 -10.08
C VAL A 17 -3.01 -2.15 -8.96
N GLU A 18 -4.34 -2.27 -8.96
CA GLU A 18 -5.19 -1.67 -7.92
C GLU A 18 -4.87 -2.22 -6.51
N GLU A 19 -4.64 -3.53 -6.40
CA GLU A 19 -4.25 -4.17 -5.14
C GLU A 19 -2.90 -3.66 -4.63
N ARG A 20 -1.90 -3.51 -5.52
CA ARG A 20 -0.61 -2.90 -5.18
C ARG A 20 -0.79 -1.47 -4.68
N ARG A 21 -1.61 -0.66 -5.34
CA ARG A 21 -1.90 0.71 -4.88
C ARG A 21 -2.46 0.73 -3.46
N LYS A 22 -3.42 -0.15 -3.16
CA LYS A 22 -4.03 -0.26 -1.83
C LYS A 22 -3.01 -0.62 -0.75
N ILE A 23 -2.08 -1.52 -1.04
CA ILE A 23 -0.99 -1.87 -0.13
C ILE A 23 -0.15 -0.63 0.21
N PHE A 24 0.29 0.12 -0.80
CA PHE A 24 1.11 1.31 -0.57
C PHE A 24 0.33 2.43 0.13
N MET A 25 -0.95 2.63 -0.19
CA MET A 25 -1.81 3.57 0.54
C MET A 25 -1.89 3.21 2.02
N ASN A 26 -2.11 1.93 2.35
CA ASN A 26 -2.16 1.47 3.73
C ASN A 26 -0.82 1.66 4.46
N PHE A 27 0.29 1.41 3.77
CA PHE A 27 1.63 1.63 4.30
C PHE A 27 1.92 3.11 4.56
N LEU A 28 1.60 3.99 3.61
CA LEU A 28 1.85 5.43 3.74
C LEU A 28 0.94 6.06 4.81
N ASN A 29 -0.29 5.58 4.95
CA ASN A 29 -1.18 5.96 6.05
C ASN A 29 -0.59 5.52 7.41
N LEU A 30 0.06 4.35 7.49
CA LEU A 30 0.77 3.90 8.69
C LEU A 30 1.90 4.86 9.08
N LEU A 31 2.54 5.46 8.08
CA LEU A 31 3.58 6.48 8.26
C LEU A 31 3.02 7.89 8.52
N ASN A 32 1.70 8.02 8.67
CA ASN A 32 0.99 9.29 8.85
C ASN A 32 1.21 10.28 7.69
N VAL A 33 1.42 9.77 6.47
CA VAL A 33 1.54 10.60 5.28
C VAL A 33 0.16 11.16 4.91
N PRO A 34 0.01 12.48 4.68
CA PRO A 34 -1.25 13.07 4.26
C PRO A 34 -1.82 12.41 3.00
N SER A 35 -3.12 12.14 2.95
CA SER A 35 -3.74 11.33 1.88
C SER A 35 -3.42 11.82 0.47
N ARG A 36 -3.35 13.14 0.26
CA ARG A 36 -2.99 13.74 -1.04
C ARG A 36 -1.57 13.37 -1.49
N ILE A 37 -0.62 13.29 -0.54
CA ILE A 37 0.76 12.88 -0.81
C ILE A 37 0.80 11.36 -0.97
N ALA A 38 0.09 10.63 -0.09
CA ALA A 38 0.03 9.18 -0.13
C ALA A 38 -0.48 8.64 -1.48
N GLU A 39 -1.50 9.28 -2.06
CA GLU A 39 -2.02 8.90 -3.39
C GLU A 39 -0.98 9.04 -4.50
N LYS A 40 -0.24 10.16 -4.49
CA LYS A 40 0.80 10.43 -5.48
C LYS A 40 1.96 9.45 -5.32
N ASP A 41 2.39 9.21 -4.09
CA ASP A 41 3.52 8.33 -3.81
C ASP A 41 3.16 6.86 -4.05
N ALA A 42 1.96 6.42 -3.69
CA ALA A 42 1.48 5.06 -3.98
C ALA A 42 1.47 4.77 -5.49
N HIS A 43 1.11 5.76 -6.32
CA HIS A 43 1.16 5.64 -7.77
C HIS A 43 2.58 5.52 -8.32
N VAL A 44 3.56 6.17 -7.71
CA VAL A 44 4.97 6.01 -8.11
C VAL A 44 5.48 4.64 -7.68
N LEU A 45 5.19 4.24 -6.44
CA LEU A 45 5.66 2.99 -5.84
C LEU A 45 5.09 1.74 -6.53
N GLU A 46 3.81 1.76 -6.93
CA GLU A 46 3.18 0.62 -7.60
C GLU A 46 3.83 0.25 -8.94
N HIS A 47 4.34 1.26 -9.66
CA HIS A 47 4.97 1.10 -10.98
C HIS A 47 6.49 0.87 -10.92
N SER A 48 7.14 1.23 -9.81
CA SER A 48 8.61 1.29 -9.75
C SER A 48 9.23 0.16 -8.93
N LEU A 49 8.46 -0.51 -8.07
CA LEU A 49 8.99 -1.54 -7.17
C LEU A 49 8.92 -2.96 -7.75
N HIS A 50 10.01 -3.70 -7.56
CA HIS A 50 10.11 -5.12 -7.89
C HIS A 50 9.08 -5.92 -7.07
N GLU A 51 8.51 -6.97 -7.67
CA GLU A 51 7.46 -7.78 -7.03
C GLU A 51 7.88 -8.41 -5.69
N ILE A 52 9.13 -8.85 -5.58
CA ILE A 52 9.71 -9.39 -4.33
C ILE A 52 9.70 -8.32 -3.23
N THR A 53 10.01 -7.08 -3.55
CA THR A 53 9.98 -5.96 -2.60
C THR A 53 8.56 -5.73 -2.10
N VAL A 54 7.58 -5.72 -3.00
CA VAL A 54 6.15 -5.57 -2.62
C VAL A 54 5.71 -6.72 -1.72
N LYS A 55 6.04 -7.96 -2.10
CA LYS A 55 5.69 -9.16 -1.32
C LYS A 55 6.26 -9.10 0.10
N ASN A 56 7.56 -8.83 0.23
CA ASN A 56 8.20 -8.76 1.55
C ASN A 56 7.65 -7.62 2.40
N LEU A 57 7.29 -6.48 1.79
CA LEU A 57 6.65 -5.38 2.49
C LEU A 57 5.27 -5.77 3.02
N VAL A 58 4.46 -6.48 2.22
CA VAL A 58 3.13 -6.97 2.65
C VAL A 58 3.28 -7.92 3.84
N GLU A 59 4.17 -8.92 3.74
CA GLU A 59 4.41 -9.88 4.82
C GLU A 59 4.87 -9.18 6.10
N PHE A 60 5.76 -8.20 5.98
CA PHE A 60 6.22 -7.41 7.12
C PHE A 60 5.08 -6.61 7.78
N LEU A 61 4.21 -5.99 6.98
CA LEU A 61 3.06 -5.24 7.49
C LEU A 61 2.02 -6.15 8.15
N ASN A 62 1.81 -7.36 7.62
CA ASN A 62 0.93 -8.36 8.23
C ASN A 62 1.52 -8.84 9.55
N PHE A 63 2.80 -9.18 9.58
CA PHE A 63 3.51 -9.54 10.81
C PHE A 63 3.37 -8.48 11.91
N LEU A 64 3.52 -7.19 11.58
CA LEU A 64 3.34 -6.11 12.56
C LEU A 64 1.90 -6.00 13.08
N ARG A 65 0.89 -6.34 12.28
CA ARG A 65 -0.52 -6.26 12.65
C ARG A 65 -1.01 -7.46 13.44
N GLU A 66 -0.44 -8.63 13.19
CA GLU A 66 -0.82 -9.90 13.83
C GLU A 66 -0.21 -10.07 15.22
N ASN A 67 0.82 -9.29 15.57
CA ASN A 67 1.51 -9.36 16.86
C ASN A 67 1.15 -8.16 17.76
N VAL A 68 0.82 -8.43 19.02
CA VAL A 68 0.44 -7.42 20.02
C VAL A 68 1.57 -6.40 20.27
N GLU A 69 2.81 -6.85 20.24
CA GLU A 69 3.98 -5.99 20.35
C GLU A 69 4.10 -5.06 19.13
N GLY A 70 3.75 -5.57 17.94
CA GLY A 70 3.76 -4.82 16.69
C GLY A 70 2.70 -3.73 16.66
N THR A 71 1.46 -4.02 17.07
CA THR A 71 0.39 -3.02 17.18
C THR A 71 0.74 -1.97 18.23
N THR A 72 1.29 -2.37 19.36
CA THR A 72 1.78 -1.45 20.40
C THR A 72 2.89 -0.52 19.87
N LEU A 73 3.81 -1.04 19.05
CA LEU A 73 4.87 -0.24 18.44
C LEU A 73 4.31 0.80 17.46
N ILE A 74 3.34 0.38 16.63
CA ILE A 74 2.64 1.27 15.69
C ILE A 74 1.96 2.42 16.45
N GLU A 75 1.24 2.11 17.53
CA GLU A 75 0.58 3.14 18.35
C GLU A 75 1.59 4.12 18.97
N LYS A 76 2.71 3.61 19.51
CA LYS A 76 3.79 4.45 20.05
C LYS A 76 4.40 5.34 18.96
N TRP A 77 4.58 4.81 17.75
CA TRP A 77 5.06 5.56 16.60
C TRP A 77 4.11 6.70 16.22
N PHE A 78 2.80 6.42 16.11
CA PHE A 78 1.81 7.47 15.85
C PHE A 78 1.81 8.56 16.91
N LYS A 79 1.85 8.20 18.21
CA LYS A 79 1.93 9.18 19.30
C LYS A 79 3.18 10.05 19.23
N ARG A 80 4.28 9.54 18.66
CA ARG A 80 5.52 10.32 18.46
C ARG A 80 5.39 11.33 17.33
N LEU A 81 4.70 10.99 16.25
CA LEU A 81 4.51 11.88 15.09
C LEU A 81 3.46 12.97 15.34
N SER A 82 2.54 12.75 16.28
CA SER A 82 1.52 13.74 16.67
C SER A 82 2.00 14.75 17.74
N LYS A 83 3.29 14.77 18.07
CA LYS A 83 3.95 15.76 18.94
C LYS A 83 4.79 16.72 18.11
#